data_AF-A0A1B9KVN4-F1
#
_entry.id   AF-A0A1B9KVN4-F1
#
_cell.length_a   1.000
_cell.length_b   1.000
_cell.length_c   1.000
_cell.angle_alpha   90.00
_cell.angle_beta   90.00
_cell.angle_gamma   90.00
#
_symmetry.space_group_name_H-M   'P 1'
#
loop_
_entity.id
_entity.type
_entity.pdbx_description
1 polymer ?
#
loop_
_entity_poly.entity_id
_entity_poly.type
_entity_poly.pdbx_seq_one_letter_code
_entity_poly.pdbx_strand_id
1 'polypeptide(L)'
;MRLTLAGPTLKRCSNLFQTNLWQGSRLIAETDNDKHWQSYLYEPDSYRPLALVHGNAQQDNIKLYWYQNDHLGTPIALTGSLGDTLYECQYNAYGQIINETHHQDDIDSLPNNPLRFQGQYYDEETGLHYNLNRYYDPFIGRYITQDPLGILGGLNSYQYAGSDPINWIDPLGLIKVADKGVEGIIGKEADTQLVPDTFVSDVTTHNKQLGVINRKQGTISGAHNQDAFLESIEITGAKIVNPKYTDRQYPGLIEYEYQIPAIAGNGPNAGKVTGYKGVERKTTYDPAILSDAKVAEMSNKAAHQAKDYFQSNPTKNVYDIKVDGYWFRVTHDPKTNKINNAFLTMPPRSIR
;
A
#
# COMPACT_ATOMS: atom_id res chain seq x y z
N MET A 1 12.70 -1.02 -15.58
CA MET A 1 12.88 0.45 -15.63
C MET A 1 13.72 0.81 -14.42
N ARG A 2 14.95 1.31 -14.60
CA ARG A 2 15.80 1.71 -13.47
C ARG A 2 15.18 2.98 -12.87
N LEU A 3 14.65 2.89 -11.64
CA LEU A 3 14.41 4.06 -10.81
C LEU A 3 15.79 4.62 -10.47
N THR A 4 16.23 5.64 -11.20
CA THR A 4 17.43 6.40 -10.83
C THR A 4 17.12 7.14 -9.54
N LEU A 5 17.84 6.79 -8.48
CA LEU A 5 17.91 7.60 -7.25
C LEU A 5 18.35 9.01 -7.66
N ALA A 6 17.66 10.04 -7.18
CA ALA A 6 18.04 11.42 -7.46
C ALA A 6 19.39 11.68 -6.78
N GLY A 7 20.44 11.89 -7.58
CA GLY A 7 21.69 12.44 -7.08
C GLY A 7 21.54 13.94 -6.77
N PRO A 8 22.57 14.59 -6.21
CA PRO A 8 22.58 16.04 -6.08
C PRO A 8 22.35 16.70 -7.45
N THR A 9 21.44 17.67 -7.51
CA THR A 9 21.10 18.39 -8.74
C THR A 9 21.49 19.86 -8.61
N LEU A 10 22.05 20.42 -9.69
CA LEU A 10 22.37 21.83 -9.81
C LEU A 10 21.34 22.48 -10.71
N LYS A 11 20.66 23.51 -10.21
CA LYS A 11 19.75 24.36 -10.99
C LYS A 11 20.25 25.80 -10.96
N ARG A 12 20.17 26.50 -12.09
CA ARG A 12 20.47 27.94 -12.16
C ARG A 12 19.15 28.69 -12.07
N CYS A 13 19.00 29.55 -11.07
CA CYS A 13 17.79 30.37 -10.85
C CYS A 13 18.20 31.85 -10.81
N SER A 14 17.72 32.67 -11.74
CA SER A 14 17.83 34.14 -11.68
C SER A 14 19.23 34.70 -11.34
N ASN A 15 20.30 34.16 -11.99
CA ASN A 15 21.72 34.48 -11.77
C ASN A 15 22.39 33.94 -10.49
N LEU A 16 21.67 33.20 -9.65
CA LEU A 16 22.20 32.39 -8.55
C LEU A 16 22.20 30.91 -8.94
N PHE A 17 23.09 30.13 -8.33
CA PHE A 17 23.09 28.68 -8.47
C PHE A 17 22.41 28.09 -7.25
N GLN A 18 21.32 27.36 -7.45
CA GLN A 18 20.68 26.58 -6.41
C GLN A 18 21.20 25.13 -6.49
N THR A 19 21.81 24.66 -5.42
CA THR A 19 22.22 23.26 -5.28
C THR A 19 21.20 22.53 -4.43
N ASN A 20 20.61 21.46 -4.97
CA ASN A 20 19.61 20.64 -4.29
C ASN A 20 20.22 19.29 -3.90
N LEU A 21 20.13 18.95 -2.63
CA LEU A 21 20.56 17.67 -2.09
C LEU A 21 19.36 16.75 -1.86
N TRP A 22 19.42 15.56 -2.44
CA TRP A 22 18.34 14.58 -2.39
C TRP A 22 18.76 13.34 -1.61
N GLN A 23 17.85 12.84 -0.78
CA GLN A 23 17.95 11.50 -0.17
C GLN A 23 16.88 10.61 -0.79
N GLY A 24 17.31 9.72 -1.69
CA GLY A 24 16.38 8.92 -2.50
C GLY A 24 15.56 9.82 -3.43
N SER A 25 14.30 10.06 -3.08
CA SER A 25 13.32 10.88 -3.80
C SER A 25 12.87 12.11 -3.01
N ARG A 26 13.48 12.40 -1.84
CA ARG A 26 13.15 13.55 -0.99
C ARG A 26 14.22 14.62 -1.09
N LEU A 27 13.80 15.88 -1.22
CA LEU A 27 14.70 17.04 -1.15
C LEU A 27 15.05 17.29 0.31
N ILE A 28 16.28 17.04 0.72
CA ILE A 28 16.67 17.18 2.14
C ILE A 28 17.38 18.49 2.44
N ALA A 29 17.97 19.13 1.44
CA ALA A 29 18.57 20.45 1.60
C ALA A 29 18.69 21.19 0.28
N GLU A 30 18.74 22.51 0.38
CA GLU A 30 19.06 23.40 -0.73
C GLU A 30 19.95 24.56 -0.26
N THR A 31 20.74 25.11 -1.18
CA THR A 31 21.56 26.29 -0.92
C THR A 31 21.65 27.18 -2.15
N ASP A 32 21.71 28.49 -1.93
CA ASP A 32 21.92 29.52 -2.97
C ASP A 32 23.41 29.75 -3.34
N ASN A 33 24.24 28.74 -3.07
CA ASN A 33 25.67 28.66 -3.34
C ASN A 33 26.59 29.63 -2.58
N ASP A 34 26.15 30.49 -1.65
CA ASP A 34 27.09 31.24 -0.76
C ASP A 34 26.46 32.02 0.42
N LYS A 35 25.13 32.09 0.57
CA LYS A 35 24.52 32.94 1.62
C LYS A 35 23.51 32.22 2.48
N HIS A 36 22.58 31.48 1.90
CA HIS A 36 21.53 30.79 2.64
C HIS A 36 21.54 29.31 2.31
N TRP A 37 21.24 28.53 3.34
CA TRP A 37 20.97 27.12 3.21
C TRP A 37 19.71 26.80 4.01
N GLN A 38 18.98 25.82 3.53
CA GLN A 38 17.83 25.27 4.23
C GLN A 38 17.87 23.76 4.16
N SER A 39 17.43 23.11 5.22
CA SER A 39 17.29 21.66 5.32
C SER A 39 15.88 21.29 5.75
N TYR A 40 15.27 20.38 5.01
CA TYR A 40 13.92 19.92 5.25
C TYR A 40 13.96 18.61 6.04
N LEU A 41 13.31 18.61 7.20
CA LEU A 41 13.07 17.42 8.00
C LEU A 41 11.66 16.93 7.71
N TYR A 42 11.53 15.63 7.44
CA TYR A 42 10.26 14.99 7.15
C TYR A 42 9.84 14.07 8.31
N GLU A 43 8.54 13.83 8.43
CA GLU A 43 8.05 12.72 9.25
C GLU A 43 8.73 11.41 8.81
N PRO A 44 9.02 10.48 9.75
CA PRO A 44 9.57 9.17 9.42
C PRO A 44 8.75 8.52 8.30
N ASP A 45 9.45 7.97 7.31
CA ASP A 45 8.82 7.22 6.23
C ASP A 45 7.64 7.98 5.59
N SER A 46 7.83 9.28 5.32
CA SER A 46 6.82 10.14 4.69
C SER A 46 7.44 11.27 3.83
N TYR A 47 6.65 11.91 2.95
CA TYR A 47 7.01 13.19 2.31
C TYR A 47 6.38 14.39 3.03
N ARG A 48 5.71 14.13 4.17
CA ARG A 48 5.15 15.16 5.05
C ARG A 48 6.29 15.94 5.71
N PRO A 49 6.46 17.23 5.42
CA PRO A 49 7.51 18.01 6.05
C PRO A 49 7.14 18.30 7.49
N LEU A 50 8.10 18.14 8.38
CA LEU A 50 7.95 18.31 9.82
C LEU A 50 8.57 19.63 10.28
N ALA A 51 9.80 19.89 9.84
CA ALA A 51 10.53 21.09 10.25
C ALA A 51 11.48 21.57 9.15
N LEU A 52 11.83 22.84 9.24
CA LEU A 52 12.76 23.52 8.35
C LEU A 52 13.86 24.14 9.19
N VAL A 53 15.09 23.71 8.93
CA VAL A 53 16.29 24.32 9.50
C VAL A 53 16.83 25.29 8.46
N HIS A 54 16.91 26.57 8.79
CA HIS A 54 17.44 27.60 7.91
C HIS A 54 18.65 28.24 8.55
N GLY A 55 19.68 28.50 7.76
CA GLY A 55 20.86 29.21 8.22
C GLY A 55 21.48 30.05 7.12
N ASN A 56 22.34 30.98 7.55
CA ASN A 56 23.14 31.79 6.66
C ASN A 56 24.61 31.38 6.77
N ALA A 57 25.30 31.11 5.66
CA ALA A 57 26.70 30.63 5.69
C ALA A 57 27.68 31.69 6.23
N GLN A 58 27.28 32.97 6.25
CA GLN A 58 28.08 34.12 6.66
C GLN A 58 27.71 34.63 8.06
N GLN A 59 26.65 34.09 8.68
CA GLN A 59 26.19 34.46 10.02
C GLN A 59 25.96 33.19 10.85
N ASP A 60 26.39 33.17 12.11
CA ASP A 60 26.13 32.03 13.01
C ASP A 60 24.70 32.10 13.57
N ASN A 61 23.71 32.09 12.67
CA ASN A 61 22.30 32.22 12.97
C ASN A 61 21.55 31.07 12.32
N ILE A 62 21.31 30.01 13.10
CA ILE A 62 20.50 28.86 12.72
C ILE A 62 19.12 29.05 13.34
N LYS A 63 18.10 29.05 12.50
CA LYS A 63 16.70 29.14 12.91
C LYS A 63 15.97 27.85 12.58
N LEU A 64 15.09 27.45 13.49
CA LEU A 64 14.23 26.28 13.34
C LEU A 64 12.78 26.74 13.19
N TYR A 65 12.12 26.22 12.17
CA TYR A 65 10.72 26.46 11.88
C TYR A 65 9.96 25.13 11.82
N TRP A 66 8.68 25.17 12.16
CA TRP A 66 7.82 23.99 12.17
C TRP A 66 6.72 24.12 11.14
N TYR A 67 6.55 23.05 10.36
CA TYR A 67 5.48 22.97 9.39
C TYR A 67 4.16 22.64 10.07
N GLN A 68 3.12 23.39 9.72
CA GLN A 68 1.74 23.00 9.96
C GLN A 68 1.17 22.50 8.65
N ASN A 69 0.71 21.26 8.64
CA ASN A 69 0.24 20.59 7.43
C ASN A 69 -1.27 20.37 7.46
N ASP A 70 -1.88 20.27 6.28
CA ASP A 70 -3.24 19.75 6.13
C ASP A 70 -3.31 18.22 6.34
N HIS A 71 -4.50 17.63 6.12
CA HIS A 71 -4.71 16.18 6.29
C HIS A 71 -3.93 15.33 5.28
N LEU A 72 -3.47 15.90 4.18
CA LEU A 72 -2.64 15.26 3.15
C LEU A 72 -1.15 15.54 3.33
N GLY A 73 -0.75 16.24 4.39
CA GLY A 73 0.65 16.58 4.57
C GLY A 73 1.14 17.80 3.80
N THR A 74 0.23 18.59 3.24
CA THR A 74 0.57 19.80 2.47
C THR A 74 0.86 20.94 3.45
N PRO A 75 2.03 21.61 3.35
CA PRO A 75 2.35 22.78 4.18
C PRO A 75 1.34 23.90 4.05
N ILE A 76 0.58 24.21 5.10
CA ILE A 76 -0.35 25.35 5.14
C ILE A 76 0.17 26.51 5.98
N ALA A 77 1.10 26.29 6.91
CA ALA A 77 1.74 27.36 7.66
C ALA A 77 3.15 26.98 8.14
N LEU A 78 3.93 28.00 8.49
CA LEU A 78 5.22 27.88 9.18
C LEU A 78 5.16 28.65 10.49
N THR A 79 5.58 28.00 11.58
CA THR A 79 5.68 28.62 12.90
C THR A 79 7.14 28.75 13.35
N GLY A 80 7.43 29.83 14.07
CA GLY A 80 8.73 30.07 14.69
C GLY A 80 8.95 29.23 15.96
N SER A 81 10.12 29.39 16.57
CA SER A 81 10.51 28.65 17.78
C SER A 81 9.66 28.96 19.01
N LEU A 82 8.96 30.10 19.02
CA LEU A 82 8.05 30.50 20.10
C LEU A 82 6.58 30.15 19.81
N GLY A 83 6.31 29.49 18.68
CA GLY A 83 4.96 29.10 18.26
C GLY A 83 4.16 30.20 17.55
N ASP A 84 4.80 31.33 17.25
CA ASP A 84 4.26 32.39 16.42
C ASP A 84 4.14 31.94 14.95
N THR A 85 2.99 32.18 14.33
CA THR A 85 2.79 31.93 12.89
C THR A 85 3.51 33.01 12.10
N LEU A 86 4.40 32.60 11.19
CA LEU A 86 5.22 33.50 10.38
C LEU A 86 4.74 33.58 8.92
N TYR A 87 4.19 32.47 8.44
CA TYR A 87 3.63 32.33 7.11
C TYR A 87 2.42 31.41 7.18
N GLU A 88 1.37 31.73 6.43
CA GLU A 88 0.23 30.84 6.19
C GLU A 88 -0.29 30.98 4.75
N CYS A 89 -0.89 29.93 4.23
CA CYS A 89 -1.51 29.93 2.92
C CYS A 89 -2.74 29.03 2.86
N GLN A 90 -3.57 29.28 1.85
CA GLN A 90 -4.76 28.51 1.54
C GLN A 90 -4.66 27.97 0.13
N TYR A 91 -4.95 26.68 -0.01
CA TYR A 91 -4.97 26.00 -1.31
C TYR A 91 -6.40 25.79 -1.80
N ASN A 92 -6.58 25.80 -3.12
CA ASN A 92 -7.72 25.11 -3.72
C ASN A 92 -7.52 23.58 -3.68
N ALA A 93 -8.53 22.82 -4.08
CA ALA A 93 -8.47 21.36 -4.08
C ALA A 93 -7.33 20.75 -4.93
N TYR A 94 -6.79 21.51 -5.90
CA TYR A 94 -5.73 21.09 -6.81
C TYR A 94 -4.36 21.68 -6.47
N GLY A 95 -4.20 22.26 -5.27
CA GLY A 95 -2.90 22.69 -4.77
C GLY A 95 -2.43 24.04 -5.33
N GLN A 96 -3.31 24.83 -5.93
CA GLN A 96 -3.02 26.22 -6.24
C GLN A 96 -3.21 27.07 -4.98
N ILE A 97 -2.22 27.89 -4.64
CA ILE A 97 -2.36 28.89 -3.58
C ILE A 97 -3.37 29.95 -4.06
N ILE A 98 -4.44 30.15 -3.29
CA ILE A 98 -5.46 31.17 -3.54
C ILE A 98 -5.32 32.37 -2.62
N ASN A 99 -4.64 32.20 -1.48
CA ASN A 99 -4.33 33.25 -0.54
C ASN A 99 -3.06 32.88 0.23
N GLU A 100 -2.20 33.86 0.51
CA GLU A 100 -1.00 33.71 1.33
C GLU A 100 -0.81 34.95 2.20
N THR A 101 -0.24 34.77 3.39
CA THR A 101 -0.05 35.84 4.36
C THR A 101 1.27 35.63 5.10
N HIS A 102 2.08 36.69 5.12
CA HIS A 102 3.31 36.77 5.91
C HIS A 102 3.04 37.66 7.13
N HIS A 103 3.36 37.15 8.31
CA HIS A 103 3.07 37.81 9.59
C HIS A 103 4.28 38.57 10.15
N GLN A 104 5.34 38.72 9.35
CA GLN A 104 6.55 39.45 9.70
C GLN A 104 6.87 40.51 8.64
N ASP A 105 7.29 41.69 9.08
CA ASP A 105 7.57 42.84 8.21
C ASP A 105 8.78 42.61 7.30
N ASP A 106 9.79 41.88 7.77
CA ASP A 106 10.99 41.52 7.03
C ASP A 106 10.83 40.15 6.38
N ILE A 107 10.13 40.12 5.24
CA ILE A 107 9.83 38.90 4.48
C ILE A 107 11.12 38.24 3.98
N ASP A 108 12.14 39.02 3.62
CA ASP A 108 13.43 38.51 3.13
C ASP A 108 14.22 37.76 4.22
N SER A 109 13.85 37.95 5.49
CA SER A 109 14.43 37.22 6.63
C SER A 109 13.75 35.87 6.93
N LEU A 110 12.62 35.59 6.27
CA LEU A 110 11.91 34.32 6.36
C LEU A 110 12.47 33.32 5.33
N PRO A 111 12.48 32.03 5.68
CA PRO A 111 12.87 31.01 4.71
C PRO A 111 11.82 30.90 3.61
N ASN A 112 12.27 30.66 2.38
CA ASN A 112 11.39 30.30 1.29
C ASN A 112 10.71 28.96 1.59
N ASN A 113 9.40 28.86 1.31
CA ASN A 113 8.65 27.63 1.43
C ASN A 113 8.26 27.07 0.05
N PRO A 114 9.17 26.36 -0.65
CA PRO A 114 8.89 25.82 -1.97
C PRO A 114 8.12 24.49 -1.94
N LEU A 115 7.95 23.86 -0.79
CA LEU A 115 7.23 22.58 -0.70
C LEU A 115 5.74 22.76 -1.02
N ARG A 116 5.16 21.82 -1.75
CA ARG A 116 3.74 21.81 -2.15
C ARG A 116 3.12 20.48 -1.70
N PHE A 117 2.20 19.90 -2.48
CA PHE A 117 1.73 18.53 -2.22
C PHE A 117 2.92 17.58 -2.04
N GLN A 118 2.71 16.50 -1.28
CA GLN A 118 3.76 15.52 -1.01
C GLN A 118 4.55 15.13 -2.27
N GLY A 119 5.87 15.29 -2.24
CA GLY A 119 6.79 15.03 -3.37
C GLY A 119 6.98 16.21 -4.35
N GLN A 120 6.21 17.29 -4.21
CA GLN A 120 6.24 18.43 -5.10
C GLN A 120 7.09 19.59 -4.57
N TYR A 121 7.84 20.20 -5.49
CA TYR A 121 8.64 21.40 -5.27
C TYR A 121 8.19 22.50 -6.23
N TYR A 122 7.90 23.69 -5.71
CA TYR A 122 7.51 24.86 -6.49
C TYR A 122 8.70 25.42 -7.27
N ASP A 123 8.57 25.42 -8.58
CA ASP A 123 9.53 26.00 -9.50
C ASP A 123 9.09 27.42 -9.87
N GLU A 124 9.64 28.40 -9.19
CA GLU A 124 9.33 29.83 -9.36
C GLU A 124 9.49 30.32 -10.81
N GLU A 125 10.48 29.81 -11.56
CA GLU A 125 10.74 30.25 -12.94
C GLU A 125 9.61 29.90 -13.91
N THR A 126 8.88 28.83 -13.59
CA THR A 126 7.82 28.29 -14.45
C THR A 126 6.42 28.47 -13.86
N GLY A 127 6.33 28.70 -12.54
CA GLY A 127 5.08 28.61 -11.79
C GLY A 127 4.54 27.18 -11.64
N LEU A 128 5.27 26.17 -12.12
CA LEU A 128 4.86 24.77 -12.06
C LEU A 128 5.43 24.09 -10.81
N HIS A 129 4.88 22.93 -10.49
CA HIS A 129 5.36 22.09 -9.40
C HIS A 129 6.18 20.93 -10.00
N TYR A 130 7.48 20.91 -9.74
CA TYR A 130 8.33 19.77 -10.06
C TYR A 130 7.97 18.60 -9.14
N ASN A 131 7.54 17.48 -9.71
CA ASN A 131 7.16 16.26 -9.00
C ASN A 131 7.96 15.06 -9.51
N LEU A 132 9.29 15.12 -9.32
CA LEU A 132 10.29 14.12 -9.67
C LEU A 132 10.29 13.67 -11.15
N ASN A 133 9.30 12.86 -11.53
CA ASN A 133 9.15 12.32 -12.88
C ASN A 133 8.34 13.22 -13.81
N ARG A 134 7.58 14.18 -13.28
CA ARG A 134 6.68 15.04 -14.07
C ARG A 134 6.61 16.46 -13.50
N TYR A 135 6.21 17.40 -14.34
CA TYR A 135 5.81 18.75 -13.92
C TYR A 135 4.29 18.81 -13.80
N TYR A 136 3.80 19.30 -12.66
CA TYR A 136 2.39 19.48 -12.35
C TYR A 136 2.02 20.96 -12.45
N ASP A 137 0.90 21.23 -13.09
CA ASP A 137 0.31 22.56 -13.18
C ASP A 137 -0.91 22.64 -12.24
N PRO A 138 -0.82 23.41 -11.14
CA PRO A 138 -1.91 23.54 -10.18
C PRO A 138 -3.09 24.37 -10.72
N PHE A 139 -2.89 25.21 -11.73
CA PHE A 139 -3.94 26.05 -12.31
C PHE A 139 -4.95 25.22 -13.11
N ILE A 140 -4.46 24.24 -13.88
CA ILE A 140 -5.30 23.29 -14.64
C ILE A 140 -5.48 21.93 -13.95
N GLY A 141 -4.82 21.72 -12.80
CA GLY A 141 -4.99 20.55 -11.94
C GLY A 141 -4.47 19.23 -12.52
N ARG A 142 -3.37 19.26 -13.29
CA ARG A 142 -2.85 18.06 -13.99
C ARG A 142 -1.35 18.16 -14.31
N TYR A 143 -0.77 17.03 -14.70
CA TYR A 143 0.58 17.01 -15.25
C TYR A 143 0.61 17.60 -16.66
N ILE A 144 1.71 18.27 -17.00
CA ILE A 144 1.94 18.85 -18.34
C ILE A 144 2.65 17.89 -19.30
N THR A 145 3.18 16.77 -18.79
CA THR A 145 3.82 15.71 -19.56
C THR A 145 3.08 14.38 -19.37
N GLN A 146 3.10 13.52 -20.39
CA GLN A 146 2.51 12.18 -20.30
C GLN A 146 3.20 11.32 -19.24
N ASP A 147 2.42 10.44 -18.61
CA ASP A 147 2.91 9.45 -17.66
C ASP A 147 4.00 8.54 -18.28
N PRO A 148 5.21 8.49 -17.71
CA PRO A 148 6.26 7.57 -18.16
C PRO A 148 5.88 6.08 -18.08
N LEU A 149 4.91 5.72 -17.25
CA LEU A 149 4.36 4.35 -17.16
C LEU A 149 3.35 4.05 -18.27
N GLY A 150 2.97 5.05 -19.08
CA GLY A 150 1.97 4.90 -20.13
C GLY A 150 0.64 4.41 -19.58
N ILE A 151 0.07 3.37 -20.20
CA ILE A 151 -1.24 2.82 -19.81
C ILE A 151 -1.24 2.18 -18.41
N LEU A 152 -0.07 1.84 -17.87
CA LEU A 152 0.05 1.30 -16.50
C LEU A 152 -0.22 2.36 -15.43
N GLY A 153 -0.01 3.65 -15.75
CA GLY A 153 -0.37 4.77 -14.88
C GLY A 153 -1.86 5.13 -14.92
N GLY A 154 -2.62 4.57 -15.86
CA GLY A 154 -4.05 4.80 -16.05
C GLY A 154 -4.41 5.19 -17.48
N LEU A 155 -5.71 5.32 -17.76
CA LEU A 155 -6.21 5.69 -19.09
C LEU A 155 -5.96 7.16 -19.43
N ASN A 156 -5.83 8.03 -18.43
CA ASN A 156 -5.52 9.44 -18.61
C ASN A 156 -4.08 9.71 -18.19
N SER A 157 -3.18 9.84 -19.17
CA SER A 157 -1.74 9.99 -18.95
C SER A 157 -1.31 11.32 -18.33
N TYR A 158 -2.23 12.28 -18.15
CA TYR A 158 -1.92 13.58 -17.53
C TYR A 158 -2.52 13.73 -16.14
N GLN A 159 -3.30 12.76 -15.68
CA GLN A 159 -4.10 12.88 -14.47
C GLN A 159 -3.22 12.94 -13.21
N TYR A 160 -3.51 13.90 -12.32
CA TYR A 160 -2.98 13.91 -10.96
C TYR A 160 -3.93 13.16 -10.02
N ALA A 161 -3.39 12.30 -9.15
CA ALA A 161 -4.11 11.65 -8.04
C ALA A 161 -5.46 10.98 -8.42
N GLY A 162 -5.61 10.50 -9.67
CA GLY A 162 -6.89 9.94 -10.12
C GLY A 162 -8.04 10.96 -10.21
N SER A 163 -7.73 12.25 -10.35
CA SER A 163 -8.68 13.37 -10.25
C SER A 163 -9.39 13.49 -8.90
N ASP A 164 -8.80 12.92 -7.86
CA ASP A 164 -9.28 13.00 -6.48
C ASP A 164 -8.15 13.46 -5.54
N PRO A 165 -7.65 14.71 -5.72
CA PRO A 165 -6.51 15.25 -4.98
C PRO A 165 -6.82 15.53 -3.51
N ILE A 166 -8.09 15.42 -3.07
CA ILE A 166 -8.49 15.60 -1.68
C ILE A 166 -8.23 14.34 -0.86
N ASN A 167 -8.26 13.16 -1.49
CA ASN A 167 -8.13 11.87 -0.82
C ASN A 167 -6.83 11.13 -1.16
N TRP A 168 -6.15 11.51 -2.25
CA TRP A 168 -4.98 10.82 -2.76
C TRP A 168 -3.85 11.78 -3.07
N ILE A 169 -2.63 11.27 -2.89
CA ILE A 169 -1.38 11.96 -3.23
C ILE A 169 -0.63 11.20 -4.32
N ASP A 170 0.31 11.84 -5.02
CA ASP A 170 1.23 11.17 -5.96
C ASP A 170 2.67 11.66 -5.73
N PRO A 171 3.38 11.13 -4.70
CA PRO A 171 4.68 11.65 -4.28
C PRO A 171 5.84 11.40 -5.23
N LEU A 172 5.63 10.51 -6.21
CA LEU A 172 6.64 10.20 -7.21
C LEU A 172 6.31 10.81 -8.57
N GLY A 173 5.13 11.40 -8.73
CA GLY A 173 4.65 11.78 -10.04
C GLY A 173 4.47 10.57 -10.97
N LEU A 174 3.96 9.44 -10.46
CA LEU A 174 3.75 8.21 -11.24
C LEU A 174 2.42 7.50 -10.89
N ILE A 175 2.15 7.27 -9.60
CA ILE A 175 1.01 6.45 -9.15
C ILE A 175 0.43 7.07 -7.89
N LYS A 176 -0.89 7.24 -7.87
CA LYS A 176 -1.60 7.72 -6.67
C LYS A 176 -1.51 6.72 -5.52
N VAL A 177 -1.32 7.22 -4.31
CA VAL A 177 -1.31 6.46 -3.06
C VAL A 177 -2.17 7.17 -2.02
N ALA A 178 -2.72 6.40 -1.09
CA ALA A 178 -3.43 6.97 0.04
C ALA A 178 -2.39 7.59 0.98
N ASP A 179 -2.68 8.78 1.49
CA ASP A 179 -1.86 9.34 2.55
C ASP A 179 -2.21 8.65 3.88
N LYS A 180 -1.24 7.99 4.50
CA LYS A 180 -1.43 7.30 5.80
C LYS A 180 -0.58 7.91 6.92
N GLY A 181 0.02 9.09 6.72
CA GLY A 181 0.91 9.69 7.72
C GLY A 181 2.15 8.84 8.03
N VAL A 182 2.58 8.84 9.29
CA VAL A 182 3.77 8.13 9.81
C VAL A 182 3.74 6.61 9.55
N GLU A 183 2.58 6.02 9.28
CA GLU A 183 2.44 4.59 8.94
C GLU A 183 2.59 4.30 7.43
N GLY A 184 2.81 5.32 6.60
CA GLY A 184 2.35 5.31 5.21
C GLY A 184 3.34 5.18 4.07
N ILE A 185 4.61 5.53 4.25
CA ILE A 185 5.57 5.52 3.14
C ILE A 185 6.82 4.73 3.53
N ILE A 186 6.57 3.47 3.90
CA ILE A 186 7.48 2.40 3.48
C ILE A 186 7.64 2.62 1.98
N GLY A 187 8.83 3.07 1.57
CA GLY A 187 9.16 3.17 0.17
C GLY A 187 8.75 1.87 -0.49
N LYS A 188 8.08 1.94 -1.63
CA LYS A 188 8.06 0.82 -2.56
C LYS A 188 9.49 0.61 -3.09
N GLU A 189 10.44 0.26 -2.22
CA GLU A 189 11.27 -0.89 -2.55
C GLU A 189 10.28 -1.98 -2.93
N ALA A 190 10.55 -2.72 -4.00
CA ALA A 190 9.80 -3.93 -4.24
C ALA A 190 9.75 -4.66 -2.90
N ASP A 191 8.56 -4.85 -2.34
CA ASP A 191 8.38 -5.59 -1.10
C ASP A 191 8.93 -6.99 -1.39
N THR A 192 10.21 -7.13 -1.07
CA THR A 192 11.04 -8.32 -1.28
C THR A 192 10.77 -9.32 -0.18
N GLN A 193 9.94 -8.96 0.82
CA GLN A 193 9.46 -9.93 1.77
C GLN A 193 8.54 -10.91 1.06
N LEU A 194 9.04 -12.14 0.98
CA LEU A 194 8.29 -13.29 0.50
C LEU A 194 7.03 -13.54 1.35
N VAL A 195 6.98 -13.08 2.60
CA VAL A 195 5.77 -13.10 3.45
C VAL A 195 5.44 -11.65 3.80
N PRO A 196 4.32 -11.09 3.32
CA PRO A 196 3.96 -9.69 3.58
C PRO A 196 3.67 -9.41 5.06
N ASP A 197 3.88 -8.19 5.53
CA ASP A 197 3.51 -7.78 6.90
C ASP A 197 2.00 -7.93 7.18
N THR A 198 1.15 -7.79 6.14
CA THR A 198 -0.30 -8.01 6.24
C THR A 198 -0.71 -9.48 6.26
N PHE A 199 0.24 -10.42 6.15
CA PHE A 199 -0.07 -11.83 5.95
C PHE A 199 -1.01 -12.38 7.03
N VAL A 200 -0.74 -12.09 8.31
CA VAL A 200 -1.55 -12.57 9.44
C VAL A 200 -2.99 -12.05 9.38
N SER A 201 -3.18 -10.76 9.09
CA SER A 201 -4.53 -10.17 8.96
C SER A 201 -5.27 -10.73 7.75
N ASP A 202 -4.56 -10.95 6.66
CA ASP A 202 -5.12 -11.46 5.41
C ASP A 202 -5.57 -12.92 5.57
N VAL A 203 -4.75 -13.80 6.17
CA VAL A 203 -5.16 -15.19 6.44
C VAL A 203 -6.27 -15.27 7.48
N THR A 204 -6.25 -14.43 8.51
CA THR A 204 -7.32 -14.41 9.53
C THR A 204 -8.65 -14.03 8.89
N THR A 205 -8.65 -12.99 8.04
CA THR A 205 -9.82 -12.58 7.27
C THR A 205 -10.26 -13.68 6.32
N HIS A 206 -9.33 -14.27 5.57
CA HIS A 206 -9.63 -15.32 4.59
C HIS A 206 -10.21 -16.59 5.22
N ASN A 207 -9.79 -16.92 6.45
CA ASN A 207 -10.30 -18.07 7.18
C ASN A 207 -11.73 -17.86 7.66
N LYS A 208 -12.06 -16.65 8.12
CA LYS A 208 -13.35 -16.33 8.78
C LYS A 208 -14.41 -15.75 7.86
N GLN A 209 -14.01 -15.20 6.71
CA GLN A 209 -14.97 -14.64 5.75
C GLN A 209 -15.91 -15.73 5.20
N LEU A 210 -17.10 -15.29 4.79
CA LEU A 210 -17.98 -16.12 3.98
C LEU A 210 -17.28 -16.53 2.69
N GLY A 211 -17.41 -17.80 2.35
CA GLY A 211 -16.74 -18.41 1.24
C GLY A 211 -17.32 -17.98 -0.09
N VAL A 212 -16.45 -17.69 -1.05
CA VAL A 212 -16.84 -17.22 -2.37
C VAL A 212 -16.91 -18.40 -3.34
N ILE A 213 -18.08 -18.58 -3.99
CA ILE A 213 -18.30 -19.65 -4.98
C ILE A 213 -17.48 -19.39 -6.25
N ASN A 214 -16.62 -20.33 -6.61
CA ASN A 214 -16.07 -20.44 -7.94
C ASN A 214 -16.98 -21.31 -8.80
N ARG A 215 -17.92 -20.68 -9.52
CA ARG A 215 -18.88 -21.39 -10.38
C ARG A 215 -18.21 -22.20 -11.48
N LYS A 216 -17.03 -21.82 -11.96
CA LYS A 216 -16.31 -22.57 -13.00
C LYS A 216 -15.78 -23.89 -12.43
N GLN A 217 -15.05 -23.81 -11.32
CA GLN A 217 -14.38 -24.95 -10.70
C GLN A 217 -15.31 -25.82 -9.84
N GLY A 218 -16.44 -25.30 -9.37
CA GLY A 218 -17.31 -26.05 -8.45
C GLY A 218 -16.96 -25.89 -6.97
N THR A 219 -16.07 -24.96 -6.62
CA THR A 219 -15.45 -24.86 -5.30
C THR A 219 -15.91 -23.62 -4.53
N ILE A 220 -15.68 -23.63 -3.21
CA ILE A 220 -15.82 -22.47 -2.31
C ILE A 220 -14.43 -22.07 -1.80
N SER A 221 -14.02 -20.84 -2.11
CA SER A 221 -12.74 -20.25 -1.67
C SER A 221 -12.89 -19.51 -0.33
N GLY A 222 -11.83 -19.39 0.47
CA GLY A 222 -11.94 -18.84 1.84
C GLY A 222 -12.65 -19.79 2.81
N ALA A 223 -13.18 -19.27 3.91
CA ALA A 223 -14.00 -20.04 4.87
C ALA A 223 -13.31 -21.34 5.33
N HIS A 224 -12.14 -21.22 5.95
CA HIS A 224 -11.43 -22.33 6.58
C HIS A 224 -11.81 -22.51 8.05
N ASN A 225 -12.45 -21.50 8.67
CA ASN A 225 -13.18 -21.66 9.92
C ASN A 225 -14.45 -22.47 9.66
N GLN A 226 -14.77 -23.44 10.54
CA GLN A 226 -15.94 -24.30 10.40
C GLN A 226 -17.25 -23.51 10.31
N ASP A 227 -17.47 -22.53 11.19
CA ASP A 227 -18.74 -21.80 11.25
C ASP A 227 -18.95 -21.00 9.96
N ALA A 228 -17.90 -20.31 9.51
CA ALA A 228 -17.90 -19.58 8.24
C ALA A 228 -18.20 -20.49 7.05
N PHE A 229 -17.63 -21.71 7.03
CA PHE A 229 -17.88 -22.67 5.96
C PHE A 229 -19.31 -23.19 5.96
N LEU A 230 -19.86 -23.54 7.12
CA LEU A 230 -21.24 -24.02 7.23
C LEU A 230 -22.24 -22.94 6.84
N GLU A 231 -22.01 -21.70 7.26
CA GLU A 231 -22.82 -20.54 6.83
C GLU A 231 -22.72 -20.32 5.31
N SER A 232 -21.51 -20.50 4.75
CA SER A 232 -21.32 -20.45 3.29
C SER A 232 -22.12 -21.54 2.57
N ILE A 233 -22.19 -22.76 3.12
CA ILE A 233 -22.99 -23.84 2.55
C ILE A 233 -24.47 -23.45 2.51
N GLU A 234 -24.99 -22.92 3.61
CA GLU A 234 -26.39 -22.50 3.73
C GLU A 234 -26.75 -21.38 2.76
N ILE A 235 -25.99 -20.28 2.76
CA ILE A 235 -26.26 -19.10 1.92
C ILE A 235 -26.15 -19.42 0.43
N THR A 236 -25.23 -20.31 0.06
CA THR A 236 -24.97 -20.63 -1.35
C THR A 236 -25.91 -21.69 -1.91
N GLY A 237 -26.73 -22.33 -1.06
CA GLY A 237 -27.54 -23.49 -1.44
C GLY A 237 -26.70 -24.71 -1.81
N ALA A 238 -25.43 -24.75 -1.37
CA ALA A 238 -24.59 -25.93 -1.47
C ALA A 238 -25.09 -27.00 -0.48
N LYS A 239 -24.61 -28.22 -0.65
CA LYS A 239 -24.94 -29.33 0.26
C LYS A 239 -23.72 -30.14 0.62
N ILE A 240 -23.67 -30.58 1.87
CA ILE A 240 -22.73 -31.60 2.33
C ILE A 240 -23.29 -32.96 1.90
N VAL A 241 -22.48 -33.79 1.24
CA VAL A 241 -22.94 -35.05 0.64
C VAL A 241 -22.61 -36.29 1.45
N ASN A 242 -21.61 -36.21 2.32
CA ASN A 242 -21.17 -37.31 3.18
C ASN A 242 -20.96 -36.83 4.62
N PRO A 243 -20.99 -37.74 5.62
CA PRO A 243 -20.64 -37.39 6.99
C PRO A 243 -19.26 -36.71 7.06
N LYS A 244 -19.15 -35.70 7.92
CA LYS A 244 -17.87 -35.02 8.15
C LYS A 244 -16.81 -36.03 8.61
N TYR A 245 -15.59 -35.87 8.12
CA TYR A 245 -14.44 -36.69 8.51
C TYR A 245 -13.57 -35.93 9.51
N THR A 246 -13.17 -36.61 10.59
CA THR A 246 -12.22 -36.09 11.58
C THR A 246 -11.19 -37.17 11.92
N ASP A 247 -9.99 -36.77 12.31
CA ASP A 247 -8.91 -37.68 12.72
C ASP A 247 -8.46 -37.32 14.15
N ARG A 248 -8.39 -38.33 15.02
CA ARG A 248 -7.93 -38.16 16.41
C ARG A 248 -6.49 -37.69 16.51
N GLN A 249 -5.67 -37.96 15.49
CA GLN A 249 -4.28 -37.47 15.41
C GLN A 249 -4.20 -35.97 15.11
N TYR A 250 -5.28 -35.37 14.59
CA TYR A 250 -5.35 -33.96 14.22
C TYR A 250 -6.60 -33.32 14.83
N PRO A 251 -6.66 -33.14 16.18
CA PRO A 251 -7.81 -32.57 16.86
C PRO A 251 -8.18 -31.20 16.28
N GLY A 252 -9.48 -30.99 16.08
CA GLY A 252 -10.02 -29.74 15.52
C GLY A 252 -10.04 -29.67 13.99
N LEU A 253 -9.37 -30.57 13.26
CA LEU A 253 -9.54 -30.63 11.80
C LEU A 253 -10.78 -31.40 11.40
N ILE A 254 -11.52 -30.84 10.45
CA ILE A 254 -12.73 -31.42 9.88
C ILE A 254 -12.64 -31.34 8.36
N GLU A 255 -12.94 -32.44 7.68
CA GLU A 255 -13.07 -32.46 6.23
C GLU A 255 -14.52 -32.72 5.82
N TYR A 256 -15.01 -31.88 4.93
CA TYR A 256 -16.34 -31.97 4.34
C TYR A 256 -16.23 -32.35 2.87
N GLU A 257 -17.11 -33.24 2.43
CA GLU A 257 -17.41 -33.45 1.02
C GLU A 257 -18.72 -32.71 0.70
N TYR A 258 -18.69 -31.81 -0.28
CA TYR A 258 -19.81 -30.93 -0.61
C TYR A 258 -19.99 -30.78 -2.12
N GLN A 259 -21.15 -30.29 -2.52
CA GLN A 259 -21.45 -29.92 -3.90
C GLN A 259 -22.10 -28.54 -3.92
N ILE A 260 -21.74 -27.71 -4.90
CA ILE A 260 -22.42 -26.43 -5.16
C ILE A 260 -23.51 -26.61 -6.22
N PRO A 261 -24.58 -25.79 -6.18
CA PRO A 261 -25.64 -25.84 -7.19
C PRO A 261 -25.10 -25.46 -8.57
N ALA A 262 -25.53 -26.20 -9.59
CA ALA A 262 -25.38 -25.81 -10.99
C ALA A 262 -26.50 -24.84 -11.35
N ILE A 263 -26.14 -23.65 -11.83
CA ILE A 263 -27.10 -22.60 -12.21
C ILE A 263 -27.15 -22.50 -13.73
N ALA A 264 -28.34 -22.53 -14.31
CA ALA A 264 -28.51 -22.28 -15.75
C ALA A 264 -28.04 -20.87 -16.11
N GLY A 265 -27.13 -20.77 -17.09
CA GLY A 265 -26.54 -19.50 -17.49
C GLY A 265 -27.46 -18.65 -18.37
N ASN A 266 -28.20 -19.26 -19.30
CA ASN A 266 -28.98 -18.57 -20.32
C ASN A 266 -30.35 -19.23 -20.54
N GLY A 267 -31.27 -18.49 -21.17
CA GLY A 267 -32.59 -18.98 -21.57
C GLY A 267 -33.68 -18.79 -20.50
N PRO A 268 -34.89 -19.36 -20.69
CA PRO A 268 -36.05 -19.14 -19.82
C PRO A 268 -35.88 -19.69 -18.38
N ASN A 269 -34.81 -20.45 -18.14
CA ASN A 269 -34.45 -20.97 -16.82
C ASN A 269 -33.18 -20.33 -16.26
N ALA A 270 -32.65 -19.26 -16.87
CA ALA A 270 -31.46 -18.58 -16.38
C ALA A 270 -31.63 -18.19 -14.89
N GLY A 271 -30.59 -18.45 -14.09
CA GLY A 271 -30.62 -18.23 -12.65
C GLY A 271 -31.25 -19.36 -11.82
N LYS A 272 -31.93 -20.34 -12.44
CA LYS A 272 -32.47 -21.49 -11.71
C LYS A 272 -31.41 -22.58 -11.50
N VAL A 273 -31.53 -23.27 -10.37
CA VAL A 273 -30.73 -24.46 -10.05
C VAL A 273 -31.18 -25.61 -10.95
N THR A 274 -30.26 -26.18 -11.73
CA THR A 274 -30.51 -27.31 -12.65
C THR A 274 -29.95 -28.63 -12.13
N GLY A 275 -29.19 -28.61 -11.03
CA GLY A 275 -28.56 -29.76 -10.43
C GLY A 275 -27.43 -29.35 -9.50
N TYR A 276 -26.46 -30.23 -9.30
CA TYR A 276 -25.26 -29.98 -8.50
C TYR A 276 -24.01 -30.30 -9.30
N LYS A 277 -22.92 -29.59 -9.01
CA LYS A 277 -21.59 -29.87 -9.60
C LYS A 277 -20.95 -31.10 -8.95
N GLY A 278 -19.77 -31.47 -9.44
CA GLY A 278 -18.97 -32.57 -8.88
C GLY A 278 -18.73 -32.40 -7.37
N VAL A 279 -18.46 -33.52 -6.70
CA VAL A 279 -18.14 -33.51 -5.26
C VAL A 279 -16.75 -32.92 -5.07
N GLU A 280 -16.67 -31.92 -4.19
CA GLU A 280 -15.45 -31.24 -3.80
C GLU A 280 -15.17 -31.46 -2.31
N ARG A 281 -13.91 -31.30 -1.92
CA ARG A 281 -13.47 -31.41 -0.53
C ARG A 281 -13.04 -30.07 0.05
N LYS A 282 -13.35 -29.86 1.33
CA LYS A 282 -12.89 -28.70 2.10
C LYS A 282 -12.40 -29.16 3.47
N THR A 283 -11.16 -28.83 3.80
CA THR A 283 -10.68 -28.91 5.19
C THR A 283 -10.97 -27.59 5.90
N THR A 284 -11.58 -27.68 7.07
CA THR A 284 -11.81 -26.57 8.00
C THR A 284 -11.24 -26.91 9.38
N TYR A 285 -11.19 -25.92 10.26
CA TYR A 285 -10.91 -26.11 11.68
C TYR A 285 -12.12 -25.75 12.54
N ASP A 286 -12.31 -26.49 13.62
CA ASP A 286 -13.27 -26.22 14.68
C ASP A 286 -12.70 -25.14 15.62
N PRO A 287 -13.29 -23.93 15.67
CA PRO A 287 -12.77 -22.83 16.49
C PRO A 287 -12.80 -23.11 18.00
N ALA A 288 -13.60 -24.08 18.46
CA ALA A 288 -13.63 -24.48 19.86
C ALA A 288 -12.41 -25.30 20.29
N ILE A 289 -11.74 -25.96 19.34
CA ILE A 289 -10.53 -26.77 19.57
C ILE A 289 -9.28 -26.03 19.07
N LEU A 290 -9.37 -25.40 17.91
CA LEU A 290 -8.31 -24.62 17.27
C LEU A 290 -8.78 -23.18 17.09
N SER A 291 -8.47 -22.30 18.06
CA SER A 291 -8.88 -20.90 17.99
C SER A 291 -8.31 -20.20 16.76
N ASP A 292 -9.02 -19.18 16.25
CA ASP A 292 -8.60 -18.39 15.09
C ASP A 292 -7.18 -17.82 15.25
N ALA A 293 -6.86 -17.31 16.45
CA ALA A 293 -5.53 -16.78 16.76
C ALA A 293 -4.45 -17.86 16.68
N LYS A 294 -4.74 -19.08 17.15
CA LYS A 294 -3.79 -20.20 17.09
C LYS A 294 -3.58 -20.64 15.64
N VAL A 295 -4.65 -20.71 14.84
CA VAL A 295 -4.54 -21.03 13.42
C VAL A 295 -3.74 -19.97 12.67
N ALA A 296 -4.00 -18.68 12.90
CA ALA A 296 -3.24 -17.59 12.29
C ALA A 296 -1.75 -17.62 12.65
N GLU A 297 -1.41 -17.90 13.92
CA GLU A 297 -0.02 -18.08 14.38
C GLU A 297 0.66 -19.23 13.62
N MET A 298 0.00 -20.39 13.52
CA MET A 298 0.54 -21.55 12.80
C MET A 298 0.64 -21.32 11.29
N SER A 299 -0.34 -20.64 10.68
CA SER A 299 -0.29 -20.20 9.28
C SER A 299 0.93 -19.30 9.03
N ASN A 300 1.20 -18.35 9.92
CA ASN A 300 2.36 -17.48 9.82
C ASN A 300 3.68 -18.27 9.91
N LYS A 301 3.78 -19.19 10.88
CA LYS A 301 4.94 -20.10 10.99
C LYS A 301 5.13 -20.92 9.71
N ALA A 302 4.07 -21.47 9.14
CA ALA A 302 4.12 -22.25 7.90
C ALA A 302 4.62 -21.41 6.72
N ALA A 303 4.12 -20.18 6.57
CA ALA A 303 4.58 -19.25 5.54
C ALA A 303 6.07 -18.92 5.70
N HIS A 304 6.53 -18.64 6.92
CA HIS A 304 7.94 -18.35 7.19
C HIS A 304 8.86 -19.56 6.95
N GLN A 305 8.44 -20.76 7.33
CA GLN A 305 9.21 -21.99 7.10
C GLN A 305 9.24 -22.39 5.61
N ALA A 306 8.24 -21.98 4.83
CA ALA A 306 8.20 -22.23 3.39
C ALA A 306 9.07 -21.28 2.56
N LYS A 307 9.69 -20.25 3.18
CA LYS A 307 10.48 -19.24 2.47
C LYS A 307 11.60 -19.86 1.64
N ASP A 308 12.43 -20.69 2.26
CA ASP A 308 13.59 -21.30 1.60
C ASP A 308 13.18 -22.17 0.41
N TYR A 309 12.04 -22.87 0.53
CA TYR A 309 11.49 -23.69 -0.55
C TYR A 309 11.11 -22.82 -1.76
N PHE A 310 10.32 -21.76 -1.56
CA PHE A 310 9.88 -20.91 -2.68
C PHE A 310 11.01 -20.06 -3.27
N GLN A 311 12.00 -19.66 -2.46
CA GLN A 311 13.22 -19.01 -2.96
C GLN A 311 14.01 -19.95 -3.88
N SER A 312 14.14 -21.23 -3.49
CA SER A 312 14.82 -22.25 -4.30
C SER A 312 13.99 -22.71 -5.50
N ASN A 313 12.68 -22.49 -5.47
CA ASN A 313 11.72 -22.99 -6.46
C ASN A 313 10.74 -21.88 -6.90
N PRO A 314 11.21 -20.79 -7.54
CA PRO A 314 10.39 -19.58 -7.77
C PRO A 314 9.20 -19.80 -8.70
N THR A 315 9.20 -20.86 -9.51
CA THR A 315 8.09 -21.23 -10.40
C THR A 315 7.01 -22.06 -9.73
N LYS A 316 7.27 -22.58 -8.51
CA LYS A 316 6.28 -23.34 -7.75
C LYS A 316 5.33 -22.38 -7.03
N ASN A 317 4.05 -22.73 -7.03
CA ASN A 317 2.97 -21.95 -6.43
C ASN A 317 2.36 -22.60 -5.19
N VAL A 318 2.78 -23.83 -4.84
CA VAL A 318 2.28 -24.61 -3.71
C VAL A 318 3.41 -25.37 -3.03
N TYR A 319 3.37 -25.42 -1.71
CA TYR A 319 4.21 -26.27 -0.87
C TYR A 319 3.41 -26.77 0.35
N ASP A 320 3.43 -28.08 0.59
CA ASP A 320 2.78 -28.68 1.76
C ASP A 320 3.83 -28.89 2.86
N ILE A 321 3.57 -28.36 4.06
CA ILE A 321 4.51 -28.38 5.19
C ILE A 321 3.77 -28.74 6.49
N LYS A 322 4.47 -29.36 7.44
CA LYS A 322 3.94 -29.69 8.76
C LYS A 322 4.42 -28.69 9.81
N VAL A 323 3.50 -28.04 10.52
CA VAL A 323 3.77 -27.04 11.56
C VAL A 323 2.94 -27.34 12.79
N ASP A 324 3.56 -27.33 13.97
CA ASP A 324 2.92 -27.58 15.27
C ASP A 324 2.05 -28.86 15.28
N GLY A 325 2.45 -29.88 14.49
CA GLY A 325 1.73 -31.16 14.38
C GLY A 325 0.67 -31.22 13.27
N TYR A 326 0.33 -30.12 12.62
CA TYR A 326 -0.70 -30.03 11.58
C TYR A 326 -0.11 -29.81 10.19
N TRP A 327 -0.82 -30.26 9.15
CA TRP A 327 -0.43 -30.01 7.76
C TRP A 327 -1.00 -28.68 7.28
N PHE A 328 -0.16 -27.92 6.58
CA PHE A 328 -0.50 -26.67 5.93
C PHE A 328 -0.18 -26.78 4.45
N ARG A 329 -1.07 -26.22 3.63
CA ARG A 329 -0.79 -25.88 2.25
C ARG A 329 -0.46 -24.40 2.15
N VAL A 330 0.79 -24.09 1.83
CA VAL A 330 1.27 -22.73 1.60
C VAL A 330 1.18 -22.43 0.12
N THR A 331 0.59 -21.29 -0.24
CA THR A 331 0.48 -20.85 -1.63
C THR A 331 1.34 -19.62 -1.88
N HIS A 332 1.97 -19.62 -3.04
CA HIS A 332 2.88 -18.59 -3.51
C HIS A 332 2.39 -18.10 -4.86
N ASP A 333 2.40 -16.79 -5.09
CA ASP A 333 2.15 -16.20 -6.39
C ASP A 333 3.49 -15.92 -7.10
N PRO A 334 3.84 -16.71 -8.14
CA PRO A 334 5.11 -16.54 -8.87
C PRO A 334 5.23 -15.19 -9.59
N LYS A 335 4.13 -14.46 -9.82
CA LYS A 335 4.15 -13.15 -10.49
C LYS A 335 4.60 -12.04 -9.54
N THR A 336 4.11 -12.09 -8.30
CA THR A 336 4.45 -11.12 -7.26
C THR A 336 5.62 -11.58 -6.40
N ASN A 337 6.01 -12.85 -6.51
CA ASN A 337 7.00 -13.52 -5.68
C ASN A 337 6.67 -13.43 -4.18
N LYS A 338 5.39 -13.61 -3.84
CA LYS A 338 4.86 -13.48 -2.49
C LYS A 338 4.06 -14.71 -2.10
N ILE A 339 4.23 -15.16 -0.86
CA ILE A 339 3.35 -16.11 -0.19
C ILE A 339 2.06 -15.36 0.12
N ASN A 340 0.95 -15.87 -0.42
CA ASN A 340 -0.35 -15.20 -0.35
C ASN A 340 -1.34 -15.93 0.56
N ASN A 341 -1.05 -17.18 0.95
CA ASN A 341 -1.89 -17.92 1.90
C ASN A 341 -1.13 -19.08 2.55
N ALA A 342 -1.59 -19.51 3.72
CA ALA A 342 -1.23 -20.77 4.34
C ALA A 342 -2.43 -21.27 5.14
N PHE A 343 -3.05 -22.36 4.70
CA PHE A 343 -4.25 -22.90 5.33
C PHE A 343 -4.08 -24.37 5.72
N LEU A 344 -4.79 -24.76 6.78
CA LEU A 344 -4.79 -26.13 7.30
C LEU A 344 -5.37 -27.10 6.25
N THR A 345 -4.73 -28.26 6.15
CA THR A 345 -5.16 -29.36 5.28
C THR A 345 -5.15 -30.69 6.02
N MET A 346 -6.00 -31.62 5.59
CA MET A 346 -5.84 -33.01 5.99
C MET A 346 -4.50 -33.55 5.46
N PRO A 347 -3.86 -34.50 6.16
CA PRO A 347 -2.61 -35.09 5.72
C PRO A 347 -2.76 -35.70 4.30
N PRO A 348 -1.69 -35.71 3.49
CA PRO A 348 -1.71 -36.41 2.21
C PRO A 348 -2.11 -37.86 2.42
N ARG A 349 -3.21 -38.29 1.79
CA ARG A 349 -3.63 -39.69 1.83
C ARG A 349 -2.62 -40.47 0.99
N SER A 350 -1.83 -41.33 1.61
CA SER A 350 -1.02 -42.32 0.89
C SER A 350 -1.97 -43.13 -0.01
N ILE A 351 -1.69 -43.17 -1.31
CA ILE A 351 -2.31 -44.14 -2.22
C ILE A 351 -2.02 -45.51 -1.61
N ARG A 352 -3.05 -46.16 -1.07
CA ARG A 352 -2.96 -47.57 -0.69
C ARG A 352 -3.20 -48.43 -1.92
#